data_AF-A0A6L8GVX0-F1
#
_entry.id   AF-A0A6L8GVX0-F1
#
_cell.length_a   1.000
_cell.length_b   1.000
_cell.length_c   1.000
_cell.angle_alpha   90.00
_cell.angle_beta   90.00
_cell.angle_gamma   90.00
#
_symmetry.space_group_name_H-M   'P 1'
#
loop_
_entity.id
_entity.type
_entity.pdbx_description
1 polymer ?
#
loop_
_entity_poly.entity_id
_entity_poly.type
_entity_poly.pdbx_seq_one_letter_code
_entity_poly.pdbx_strand_id
1 'polypeptide(L)'
;MGGLSLSKHTGGVLKGAGYESRIQEKGSGRHPLDVAAKERNGERSKTRSRVEHVCAQMEVVMGGKLTGCIGLAREKAWWCLGNLVFNFFRLMQHQYGLVSSPLI
;
A
#
# COMPACT_ATOMS: atom_id res chain seq x y z
N MET A 1 -16.31 -3.81 -28.74
CA MET A 1 -15.51 -2.66 -28.25
C MET A 1 -14.60 -3.14 -27.14
N GLY A 2 -13.30 -3.27 -27.44
CA GLY A 2 -12.31 -3.78 -26.48
C GLY A 2 -12.09 -2.77 -25.36
N GLY A 3 -12.40 -3.15 -24.13
CA GLY A 3 -12.18 -2.30 -22.96
C GLY A 3 -10.71 -1.94 -22.83
N LEU A 4 -10.39 -0.66 -23.05
CA LEU A 4 -9.12 -0.08 -22.63
C LEU A 4 -9.02 -0.26 -21.10
N SER A 5 -8.05 -1.03 -20.64
CA SER A 5 -7.80 -1.19 -19.20
C SER A 5 -7.54 0.18 -18.58
N LEU A 6 -8.14 0.47 -17.41
CA LEU A 6 -8.00 1.77 -16.71
C LEU A 6 -6.55 2.26 -16.63
N SER A 7 -5.56 1.35 -16.54
CA SER A 7 -4.13 1.71 -16.51
C SER A 7 -3.64 2.42 -17.77
N LYS A 8 -4.21 2.12 -18.95
CA LYS A 8 -3.83 2.75 -20.22
C LYS A 8 -4.36 4.17 -20.34
N HIS A 9 -5.58 4.41 -19.86
CA HIS A 9 -6.18 5.73 -19.83
C HIS A 9 -5.41 6.68 -18.89
N THR A 10 -5.10 6.24 -17.67
CA THR A 10 -4.36 7.04 -16.70
C THR A 10 -2.90 7.28 -17.11
N GLY A 11 -2.28 6.31 -17.78
CA GLY A 11 -0.92 6.48 -18.33
C GLY A 11 -0.82 7.60 -19.37
N GLY A 12 -1.85 7.78 -20.21
CA GLY A 12 -1.91 8.88 -21.18
C GLY A 12 -1.98 10.25 -20.50
N VAL A 13 -2.79 10.37 -19.46
CA VAL A 13 -2.92 11.60 -18.66
C VAL A 13 -1.60 11.94 -17.95
N LEU A 14 -0.93 10.93 -17.38
CA LEU A 14 0.37 11.11 -16.71
C LEU A 14 1.46 11.57 -17.68
N LYS A 15 1.49 11.01 -18.89
CA LYS A 15 2.44 11.41 -19.93
C LYS A 15 2.21 12.85 -20.39
N GLY A 16 0.95 13.27 -20.51
CA GLY A 16 0.60 14.67 -20.80
C GLY A 16 1.01 15.65 -19.70
N ALA A 17 1.08 15.19 -18.45
CA ALA A 17 1.55 15.95 -17.30
C ALA A 17 3.07 15.83 -17.05
N GLY A 18 3.82 15.14 -17.92
CA GLY A 18 5.28 15.00 -17.81
C GLY A 18 5.76 13.98 -16.76
N TYR A 19 4.86 13.14 -16.23
CA TYR A 19 5.21 12.14 -15.22
C TYR A 19 5.43 10.75 -15.82
N GLU A 20 6.43 10.03 -15.29
CA GLU A 20 6.60 8.61 -15.61
C GLU A 20 5.56 7.73 -14.90
N SER A 21 4.92 6.84 -15.67
CA SER A 21 3.93 5.91 -15.13
C SER A 21 4.58 4.78 -14.33
N ARG A 22 4.41 4.82 -13.00
CA ARG A 22 4.73 3.71 -12.06
C ARG A 22 3.51 2.86 -11.68
N ILE A 23 2.43 2.94 -12.45
CA ILE A 23 1.20 2.18 -12.21
C ILE A 23 1.43 0.70 -12.56
N GLN A 24 0.89 -0.22 -11.77
CA GLN A 24 0.97 -1.65 -12.07
C GLN A 24 0.12 -2.01 -13.29
N GLU A 25 0.68 -2.77 -14.22
CA GLU A 25 -0.06 -3.27 -15.36
C GLU A 25 -1.00 -4.40 -14.92
N LYS A 26 -2.29 -4.30 -15.25
CA LYS A 26 -3.29 -5.32 -14.92
C LYS A 26 -3.51 -6.23 -16.11
N GLY A 27 -3.43 -7.54 -15.87
CA GLY A 27 -3.75 -8.56 -16.87
C GLY A 27 -5.26 -8.65 -17.07
N SER A 28 -5.67 -9.06 -18.27
CA SER A 28 -7.08 -9.36 -18.56
C SER A 28 -7.23 -10.86 -18.83
N GLY A 29 -8.43 -11.41 -18.67
CA GLY A 29 -8.65 -12.86 -18.78
C GLY A 29 -8.21 -13.46 -20.12
N ARG A 30 -8.23 -12.68 -21.21
CA ARG A 30 -7.74 -13.10 -22.54
C ARG A 30 -6.34 -12.63 -22.87
N HIS A 31 -5.76 -11.73 -22.08
CA HIS A 31 -4.38 -11.24 -22.26
C HIS A 31 -3.65 -11.36 -20.93
N PRO A 32 -3.03 -12.54 -20.69
CA PRO A 32 -2.17 -12.71 -19.53
C PRO A 32 -0.98 -11.75 -19.59
N LEU A 33 -0.45 -11.41 -18.42
CA LEU A 33 0.75 -10.58 -18.35
C LEU A 33 1.95 -11.31 -18.91
N ASP A 34 2.70 -10.61 -19.75
CA ASP A 34 4.01 -11.03 -20.20
C ASP A 34 5.00 -11.15 -19.02
N VAL A 35 6.02 -11.99 -19.17
CA VAL A 35 7.04 -12.24 -18.15
C VAL A 35 7.78 -10.94 -17.79
N ALA A 36 8.15 -10.15 -18.79
CA ALA A 36 8.80 -8.86 -18.57
C ALA A 36 7.87 -7.85 -17.87
N ALA A 37 6.55 -7.91 -18.15
CA ALA A 37 5.57 -7.08 -17.46
C ALA A 37 5.39 -7.49 -15.99
N LYS A 38 5.48 -8.78 -15.67
CA LYS A 38 5.46 -9.28 -14.29
C LYS A 38 6.69 -8.80 -13.50
N GLU A 39 7.87 -8.82 -14.11
CA GLU A 39 9.10 -8.36 -13.49
C GLU A 39 9.04 -6.86 -13.16
N ARG A 40 8.68 -6.01 -14.14
CA ARG A 40 8.45 -4.57 -13.90
C ARG A 40 7.40 -4.32 -12.82
N ASN A 41 6.34 -5.13 -12.78
CA ASN A 41 5.33 -5.03 -11.74
C ASN A 41 5.87 -5.45 -10.36
N GLY A 42 6.77 -6.42 -10.28
CA GLY A 42 7.45 -6.85 -9.06
C GLY A 42 8.35 -5.75 -8.48
N GLU A 43 9.08 -5.03 -9.34
CA GLU A 43 9.86 -3.87 -8.92
C GLU A 43 8.96 -2.75 -8.39
N ARG A 44 7.85 -2.45 -9.09
CA ARG A 44 6.87 -1.45 -8.67
C ARG A 44 6.14 -1.85 -7.38
N SER A 45 5.84 -3.13 -7.18
CA SER A 45 5.14 -3.62 -6.00
C SER A 45 6.03 -3.69 -4.76
N LYS A 46 7.35 -3.93 -4.91
CA LYS A 46 8.29 -4.00 -3.78
C LYS A 46 8.23 -2.77 -2.88
N THR A 47 8.13 -1.57 -3.45
CA THR A 47 7.97 -0.33 -2.68
C THR A 47 6.54 -0.16 -2.16
N ARG A 48 5.52 -0.50 -2.97
CA ARG A 48 4.11 -0.42 -2.55
C ARG A 48 3.81 -1.31 -1.36
N SER A 49 4.20 -2.58 -1.39
CA SER A 49 3.97 -3.52 -0.30
C SER A 49 4.54 -3.00 1.02
N ARG A 50 5.69 -2.31 1.01
CA ARG A 50 6.25 -1.71 2.23
C ARG A 50 5.36 -0.63 2.85
N VAL A 51 4.65 0.15 2.03
CA VAL A 51 3.76 1.22 2.49
C VAL A 51 2.36 0.66 2.79
N GLU A 52 1.84 -0.17 1.90
CA GLU A 52 0.52 -0.80 2.06
C GLU A 52 0.47 -1.73 3.26
N HIS A 53 1.55 -2.43 3.63
CA HIS A 53 1.59 -3.19 4.87
C HIS A 53 1.45 -2.31 6.11
N VAL A 54 2.04 -1.11 6.10
CA VAL A 54 1.87 -0.13 7.20
C VAL A 54 0.41 0.30 7.28
N CYS A 55 -0.16 0.71 6.15
CA CYS A 55 -1.55 1.16 6.08
C CYS A 55 -2.55 0.04 6.43
N ALA A 56 -2.29 -1.19 6.01
CA ALA A 56 -3.12 -2.34 6.31
C ALA A 56 -3.07 -2.71 7.80
N GLN A 57 -1.89 -2.66 8.43
CA GLN A 57 -1.78 -2.86 9.88
C GLN A 57 -2.45 -1.72 10.66
N MET A 58 -2.35 -0.46 10.19
CA MET A 58 -3.11 0.64 10.79
C MET A 58 -4.64 0.42 10.67
N GLU A 59 -5.12 -0.05 9.52
CA GLU A 59 -6.55 -0.32 9.34
C GLU A 59 -7.04 -1.46 10.25
N VAL A 60 -6.30 -2.56 10.33
CA VAL A 60 -6.71 -3.78 11.04
C VAL A 60 -6.45 -3.71 12.55
N VAL A 61 -5.30 -3.19 12.97
CA VAL A 61 -4.85 -3.21 14.38
C VAL A 61 -5.17 -1.91 15.09
N MET A 62 -5.11 -0.78 14.38
CA MET A 62 -5.24 0.55 14.99
C MET A 62 -6.66 1.13 14.88
N GLY A 63 -7.63 0.35 14.40
CA GLY A 63 -9.04 0.76 14.34
C GLY A 63 -9.37 1.72 13.20
N GLY A 64 -8.53 1.82 12.18
CA GLY A 64 -8.78 2.61 10.99
C GLY A 64 -8.17 4.02 11.00
N LYS A 65 -8.63 4.85 10.06
CA LYS A 65 -8.07 6.19 9.78
C LYS A 65 -8.77 7.32 10.52
N LEU A 66 -9.85 7.00 11.24
CA LEU A 66 -10.70 7.94 11.93
C LEU A 66 -10.58 7.71 13.43
N THR A 67 -10.39 8.80 14.13
CA THR A 67 -10.21 8.90 15.58
C THR A 67 -11.36 9.72 16.15
N GLY A 68 -11.95 9.26 17.25
CA GLY A 68 -13.04 9.96 17.94
C GLY A 68 -12.55 11.01 18.95
N CYS A 69 -11.28 11.43 18.89
CA CYS A 69 -10.71 12.31 19.90
C CYS A 69 -11.05 13.79 19.64
N ILE A 70 -11.59 14.45 20.67
CA ILE A 70 -11.84 15.90 20.63
C ILE A 70 -10.56 16.63 21.08
N GLY A 71 -10.01 17.45 20.19
CA GLY A 71 -8.88 18.35 20.46
C GLY A 71 -7.58 17.92 19.78
N LEU A 72 -6.97 18.87 19.05
CA LEU A 72 -5.79 18.64 18.21
C LEU A 72 -4.59 18.04 18.97
N ALA A 73 -4.38 18.44 20.22
CA ALA A 73 -3.26 17.92 21.03
C ALA A 73 -3.41 16.43 21.36
N ARG A 74 -4.64 16.00 21.69
CA ARG A 74 -4.94 14.58 21.98
C ARG A 74 -4.86 13.75 20.73
N GLU A 75 -5.39 14.29 19.63
CA GLU A 75 -5.36 13.68 18.32
C GLU A 75 -3.91 13.42 17.86
N LYS A 76 -3.05 14.45 17.96
CA LYS A 76 -1.62 14.32 17.67
C LYS A 76 -0.93 13.29 18.57
N ALA A 77 -1.23 13.28 19.87
CA ALA A 77 -0.66 12.31 20.80
C ALA A 77 -1.08 10.88 20.46
N TRP A 78 -2.35 10.67 20.09
CA TRP A 78 -2.88 9.37 19.66
C TRP A 78 -2.15 8.88 18.41
N TRP A 79 -2.04 9.72 17.36
CA TRP A 79 -1.30 9.36 16.14
C TRP A 79 0.18 9.11 16.39
N CYS A 80 0.81 9.89 17.28
CA CYS A 80 2.20 9.69 17.66
C CYS A 80 2.41 8.32 18.31
N LEU A 81 1.56 7.99 19.29
CA LEU A 81 1.59 6.69 19.96
C LEU A 81 1.32 5.55 18.97
N GLY A 82 0.39 5.74 18.04
CA GLY A 82 0.08 4.72 17.04
C GLY A 82 1.23 4.43 16.08
N ASN A 83 1.93 5.47 15.64
CA ASN A 83 3.16 5.31 14.86
C ASN A 83 4.28 4.63 15.67
N LEU A 84 4.40 4.94 16.96
CA LEU A 84 5.38 4.32 17.84
C LEU A 84 5.11 2.81 18.02
N VAL A 85 3.87 2.43 18.32
CA VAL A 85 3.45 1.03 18.47
C VAL A 85 3.69 0.26 17.18
N PHE A 86 3.32 0.83 16.02
CA PHE A 86 3.59 0.22 14.72
C PHE A 86 5.09 -0.04 14.49
N ASN A 87 5.95 0.94 14.81
CA ASN A 87 7.40 0.78 14.66
C ASN A 87 7.96 -0.33 15.57
N PHE A 88 7.44 -0.49 16.78
CA PHE A 88 7.81 -1.61 17.66
C PHE A 88 7.35 -2.97 17.12
N PHE A 89 6.10 -3.10 16.69
CA PHE A 89 5.62 -4.33 16.06
C PHE A 89 6.46 -4.73 14.85
N ARG A 90 6.79 -3.76 14.01
CA ARG A 90 7.65 -3.96 12.84
C ARG A 90 9.05 -4.40 13.21
N LEU A 91 9.65 -3.78 14.24
CA LEU A 91 10.96 -4.19 14.75
C LEU A 91 10.91 -5.64 15.27
N MET A 92 9.87 -5.99 16.02
CA MET A 92 9.73 -7.33 16.56
C MET A 92 9.55 -8.39 15.47
N GLN A 93 8.77 -8.11 14.43
CA GLN A 93 8.60 -9.01 13.29
C GLN A 93 9.93 -9.22 12.54
N HIS A 94 10.73 -8.17 12.36
CA HIS A 94 12.02 -8.26 11.69
C HIS A 94 13.10 -8.96 12.54
N GLN A 95 13.14 -8.72 13.85
CA GLN A 95 14.20 -9.26 14.73
C GLN A 95 13.89 -10.67 15.25
N TYR A 96 12.64 -10.96 15.59
CA TYR A 96 12.26 -12.20 16.26
C TYR A 96 11.57 -13.22 15.34
N GLY A 97 11.35 -12.89 14.06
CA GLY A 97 10.70 -13.78 13.11
C GLY A 97 9.28 -14.19 13.51
N LEU A 98 8.66 -13.44 14.42
CA LEU A 98 7.31 -13.71 14.90
C LEU A 98 6.35 -13.46 13.74
N VAL A 99 5.91 -14.55 13.13
CA VAL A 99 4.71 -14.56 12.28
C VAL A 99 3.57 -14.19 13.22
N SER A 100 3.06 -12.96 13.10
CA SER A 100 1.84 -12.59 13.77
C SER A 100 0.74 -13.49 13.22
N SER A 101 0.46 -14.59 13.90
CA SER A 101 -0.85 -15.23 13.79
C SER A 101 -1.87 -14.11 13.99
N PRO A 102 -2.84 -13.95 13.07
CA PRO A 102 -3.87 -12.96 13.27
C PRO A 102 -4.59 -13.37 14.56
N LEU A 103 -4.46 -12.56 15.61
CA LEU A 103 -5.37 -12.63 16.75
C LEU A 103 -6.70 -12.05 16.27
N ILE A 104 -7.45 -12.90 15.57
CA ILE A 104 -8.92 -12.96 15.47
C ILE A 104 -9.28 -14.44 15.49
#